data_AF-A0A840ABT4-F1
#
_entry.id   AF-A0A840ABT4-F1
#
_cell.length_a   1.000
_cell.length_b   1.000
_cell.length_c   1.000
_cell.angle_alpha   90.00
_cell.angle_beta   90.00
_cell.angle_gamma   90.00
#
_symmetry.space_group_name_H-M   'P 1'
#
loop_
_entity.id
_entity.type
_entity.pdbx_description
1 polymer ?
#
loop_
_entity_poly.entity_id
_entity_poly.type
_entity_poly.pdbx_seq_one_letter_code
_entity_poly.pdbx_strand_id
1 'polypeptide(L)'
;MAEPPEIAQIRGELTAGCRARSGQVPSFGPNFVRVANLTPDARPDFVVDVSAMTCPGATGAFCRGRECPVHVIVSFPGGYRRVLERFAEGVDIRPGADRDVLVLGHEALAWDGNLFVAVPMPPAPAVAAIPAATGPAWRLETAPRALAASPPLGMVRGLNLYCDGPLNPVAEAAFMGPMPPRVDITLEAGGQRLQVSFLRHSPLEALWRADVHGAPEVARLLAHAGTPVELAVNGMPQGALGMGGAEAALRQALGRCLRLR
;
A
#
# COMPACT_ATOMS: atom_id res chain seq x y z
N MET A 1 19.48 -18.32 -4.39
CA MET A 1 20.49 -17.24 -4.54
C MET A 1 20.82 -16.72 -3.16
N ALA A 2 22.10 -16.61 -2.80
CA ALA A 2 22.50 -16.15 -1.48
C ALA A 2 22.33 -14.63 -1.37
N GLU A 3 21.79 -14.16 -0.24
CA GLU A 3 21.67 -12.74 0.09
C GLU A 3 23.08 -12.15 0.36
N PRO A 4 23.44 -10.97 -0.20
CA PRO A 4 24.74 -10.36 0.05
C PRO A 4 24.95 -10.01 1.54
N PRO A 5 26.19 -10.09 2.07
CA PRO A 5 26.52 -9.71 3.44
C PRO A 5 26.06 -8.30 3.84
N GLU A 6 26.01 -7.37 2.88
CA GLU A 6 25.56 -6.00 3.07
C GLU A 6 24.10 -5.92 3.57
N ILE A 7 23.23 -6.84 3.12
CA ILE A 7 21.83 -6.85 3.57
C ILE A 7 21.74 -7.42 4.99
N ALA A 8 22.53 -8.43 5.31
CA ALA A 8 22.63 -8.95 6.68
C ALA A 8 23.13 -7.86 7.64
N GLN A 9 24.10 -7.04 7.22
CA GLN A 9 24.55 -5.88 7.98
C GLN A 9 23.41 -4.89 8.23
N ILE A 10 22.65 -4.50 7.20
CA ILE A 10 21.51 -3.57 7.35
C ILE A 10 20.46 -4.15 8.31
N ARG A 11 20.12 -5.44 8.21
CA ARG A 11 19.21 -6.11 9.16
C ARG A 11 19.73 -6.05 10.58
N GLY A 12 21.04 -6.24 10.78
CA GLY A 12 21.71 -6.13 12.07
C GLY A 12 21.58 -4.72 12.68
N GLU A 13 21.89 -3.69 11.88
CA GLU A 13 21.77 -2.28 12.27
C GLU A 13 20.33 -1.91 12.66
N LEU A 14 19.35 -2.28 11.83
CA LEU A 14 17.92 -2.04 12.11
C LEU A 14 17.42 -2.82 13.32
N THR A 15 17.89 -4.06 13.52
CA THR A 15 17.56 -4.86 14.71
C THR A 15 18.09 -4.23 15.98
N ALA A 16 19.35 -3.80 15.98
CA ALA A 16 19.95 -3.10 17.11
C ALA A 16 19.19 -1.80 17.41
N GLY A 17 18.87 -1.01 16.37
CA GLY A 17 18.10 0.23 16.51
C GLY A 17 16.69 0.01 17.07
N CYS A 18 16.00 -1.05 16.65
CA CYS A 18 14.65 -1.36 17.12
C CYS A 18 14.67 -1.79 18.59
N ARG A 19 15.60 -2.71 18.96
CA ARG A 19 15.81 -3.14 20.34
C ARG A 19 16.14 -1.98 21.27
N ALA A 20 16.99 -1.04 20.84
CA ALA A 20 17.34 0.13 21.63
C ALA A 20 16.15 1.04 21.91
N ARG A 21 15.14 1.10 21.03
CA ARG A 21 13.99 2.01 21.16
C ARG A 21 12.78 1.37 21.84
N SER A 22 12.52 0.09 21.63
CA SER A 22 11.32 -0.58 22.15
C SER A 22 11.60 -1.84 22.97
N GLY A 23 12.84 -2.30 23.04
CA GLY A 23 13.20 -3.59 23.62
C GLY A 23 12.76 -4.81 22.79
N GLN A 24 12.18 -4.60 21.60
CA GLN A 24 11.63 -5.66 20.75
C GLN A 24 12.53 -5.96 19.54
N VAL A 25 12.37 -7.14 18.95
CA VAL A 25 12.99 -7.53 17.68
C VAL A 25 12.08 -7.09 16.53
N PRO A 26 12.60 -6.45 15.47
CA PRO A 26 11.77 -6.09 14.33
C PRO A 26 11.37 -7.33 13.52
N SER A 27 10.29 -7.21 12.75
CA SER A 27 9.97 -8.13 11.67
C SER A 27 10.18 -7.45 10.32
N PHE A 28 10.65 -8.23 9.34
CA PHE A 28 10.92 -7.75 7.99
C PHE A 28 9.90 -8.37 7.03
N GLY A 29 9.10 -7.54 6.38
CA GLY A 29 8.09 -7.96 5.43
C GLY A 29 8.69 -8.46 4.10
N PRO A 30 7.86 -9.04 3.21
CA PRO A 30 8.33 -9.59 1.93
C PRO A 30 8.92 -8.54 0.99
N ASN A 31 8.52 -7.27 1.14
CA ASN A 31 9.04 -6.16 0.33
C ASN A 31 10.28 -5.49 0.93
N PHE A 32 10.77 -5.97 2.08
CA PHE A 32 11.95 -5.38 2.72
C PHE A 32 13.20 -5.50 1.84
N VAL A 33 13.33 -6.60 1.09
CA VAL A 33 14.37 -6.78 0.08
C VAL A 33 13.69 -7.15 -1.22
N ARG A 34 13.94 -6.38 -2.27
CA ARG A 34 13.51 -6.71 -3.64
C ARG A 34 14.72 -6.88 -4.54
N VAL A 35 14.60 -7.81 -5.47
CA VAL A 35 15.62 -8.06 -6.50
C VAL A 35 15.26 -7.25 -7.74
N ALA A 36 16.26 -6.64 -8.39
CA ALA A 36 16.13 -5.91 -9.65
C ALA A 36 17.34 -6.14 -10.56
N ASN A 37 17.18 -5.78 -11.83
CA ASN A 37 18.26 -5.70 -12.80
C ASN A 37 18.60 -4.23 -13.06
N LEU A 38 19.31 -3.58 -12.13
CA LEU A 38 19.64 -2.15 -12.19
C LEU A 38 20.95 -1.91 -12.95
N THR A 39 21.86 -2.87 -12.96
CA THR A 39 23.18 -2.81 -13.62
C THR A 39 23.24 -3.68 -14.88
N PRO A 40 24.21 -3.46 -15.79
CA PRO A 40 24.26 -4.19 -17.07
C PRO A 40 24.95 -5.57 -16.96
N ASP A 41 25.36 -6.01 -15.77
CA ASP A 41 26.18 -7.22 -15.60
C ASP A 41 25.35 -8.51 -15.49
N ALA A 42 24.02 -8.41 -15.66
CA ALA A 42 23.05 -9.49 -15.54
C ALA A 42 23.05 -10.21 -14.17
N ARG A 43 23.68 -9.60 -13.16
CA ARG A 43 23.60 -10.07 -11.79
C ARG A 43 22.47 -9.34 -11.07
N PRO A 44 21.92 -9.94 -10.01
CA PRO A 44 20.80 -9.37 -9.30
C PRO A 44 21.28 -8.24 -8.39
N ASP A 45 20.67 -7.08 -8.55
CA ASP A 45 20.79 -5.96 -7.64
C ASP A 45 19.67 -6.00 -6.59
N PHE A 46 19.88 -5.31 -5.48
CA PHE A 46 18.96 -5.36 -4.34
C PHE A 46 18.54 -3.96 -3.91
N VAL A 47 17.23 -3.82 -3.71
CA VAL A 47 16.62 -2.63 -3.12
C VAL A 47 16.09 -3.00 -1.74
N VAL A 48 16.59 -2.33 -0.72
CA VAL A 48 16.17 -2.51 0.67
C VAL A 48 15.23 -1.37 1.06
N ASP A 49 13.98 -1.70 1.31
CA ASP A 49 12.92 -0.75 1.69
C ASP A 49 12.60 -0.87 3.18
N VAL A 50 13.07 0.09 3.98
CA VAL A 50 12.84 0.08 5.43
C VAL A 50 11.37 0.32 5.78
N SER A 51 10.54 0.83 4.87
CA SER A 51 9.09 0.97 5.09
C SER A 51 8.39 -0.40 5.26
N ALA A 52 8.97 -1.46 4.67
CA ALA A 52 8.47 -2.82 4.79
C ALA A 52 8.94 -3.54 6.06
N MET A 53 9.51 -2.82 7.03
CA MET A 53 9.87 -3.34 8.35
C MET A 53 8.86 -2.91 9.41
N THR A 54 8.55 -3.78 10.37
CA THR A 54 7.80 -3.43 11.59
C THR A 54 8.71 -3.49 12.81
N CYS A 55 8.73 -2.40 13.59
CA CYS A 55 9.35 -2.38 14.92
C CYS A 55 8.25 -2.21 15.98
N PRO A 56 7.84 -3.31 16.67
CA PRO A 56 6.79 -3.24 17.68
C PRO A 56 7.14 -2.24 18.79
N GLY A 57 6.18 -1.42 19.21
CA GLY A 57 6.40 -0.38 20.22
C GLY A 57 7.16 0.87 19.74
N ALA A 58 7.67 0.88 18.52
CA ALA A 58 8.36 2.02 17.91
C ALA A 58 8.07 2.11 16.40
N THR A 59 6.78 2.12 16.05
CA THR A 59 6.34 2.24 14.66
C THR A 59 6.90 3.49 14.02
N GLY A 60 7.47 3.35 12.81
CA GLY A 60 8.00 4.47 12.04
C GLY A 60 9.26 5.08 12.62
N ALA A 61 9.90 4.45 13.62
CA ALA A 61 11.09 4.99 14.28
C ALA A 61 12.30 5.22 13.37
N PHE A 62 12.29 4.63 12.18
CA PHE A 62 13.34 4.79 11.17
C PHE A 62 12.94 5.74 10.05
N CYS A 63 11.67 6.13 9.96
CA CYS A 63 11.14 7.00 8.92
C CYS A 63 11.02 8.45 9.40
N ARG A 64 11.13 9.40 8.47
CA ARG A 64 10.94 10.84 8.68
C ARG A 64 9.59 11.23 8.09
N GLY A 65 8.55 11.25 8.93
CA GLY A 65 7.19 11.45 8.45
C GLY A 65 6.75 10.29 7.55
N ARG A 66 6.55 10.57 6.26
CA ARG A 66 6.19 9.56 5.24
C ARG A 66 7.40 8.93 4.56
N GLU A 67 8.58 9.51 4.72
CA GLU A 67 9.77 9.06 4.00
C GLU A 67 10.54 8.04 4.83
N CYS A 68 10.79 6.86 4.26
CA CYS A 68 11.58 5.81 4.91
C CYS A 68 12.94 5.63 4.21
N PRO A 69 13.98 5.17 4.92
CA PRO A 69 15.26 4.85 4.30
C PRO A 69 15.11 3.79 3.21
N VAL A 70 15.76 4.03 2.08
CA VAL A 70 15.92 3.11 0.97
C VAL A 70 17.41 2.96 0.72
N HIS A 71 17.89 1.71 0.70
CA HIS A 71 19.26 1.38 0.32
C HIS A 71 19.26 0.62 -1.00
N VAL A 72 20.20 0.94 -1.88
CA VAL A 72 20.40 0.18 -3.12
C VAL A 72 21.79 -0.43 -3.10
N ILE A 73 21.83 -1.74 -3.29
CA ILE A 73 23.04 -2.54 -3.31
C ILE A 73 23.14 -3.14 -4.70
N VAL A 74 24.20 -2.78 -5.42
CA VAL A 74 24.42 -3.25 -6.79
C VAL A 74 25.65 -4.14 -6.88
N SER A 75 25.66 -5.03 -7.87
CA SER A 75 26.82 -5.86 -8.16
C SER A 75 27.96 -5.06 -8.77
N PHE A 76 29.18 -5.43 -8.39
CA PHE A 76 30.44 -4.94 -8.97
C PHE A 76 31.41 -6.10 -9.18
N PRO A 77 32.47 -5.88 -9.99
CA PRO A 77 33.66 -6.74 -9.92
C PRO A 77 34.16 -6.82 -8.48
N GLY A 78 34.20 -8.04 -7.93
CA GLY A 78 34.67 -8.29 -6.57
C GLY A 78 33.59 -8.29 -5.47
N GLY A 79 32.30 -8.10 -5.78
CA GLY A 79 31.23 -8.27 -4.78
C GLY A 79 29.99 -7.44 -5.02
N TYR A 80 29.35 -7.02 -3.93
CA TYR A 80 28.24 -6.08 -3.91
C TYR A 80 28.65 -4.82 -3.17
N ARG A 81 28.01 -3.69 -3.49
CA ARG A 81 28.25 -2.42 -2.79
C ARG A 81 26.96 -1.65 -2.63
N ARG A 82 26.76 -1.03 -1.46
CA ARG A 82 25.71 -0.04 -1.26
C ARG A 82 26.10 1.25 -1.98
N VAL A 83 25.33 1.64 -2.98
CA VAL A 83 25.61 2.80 -3.86
C VAL A 83 24.61 3.94 -3.71
N LEU A 84 23.45 3.66 -3.12
CA LEU A 84 22.44 4.68 -2.82
C LEU A 84 21.91 4.49 -1.41
N GLU A 85 21.75 5.59 -0.70
CA GLU A 85 21.05 5.67 0.58
C GLU A 85 20.28 6.99 0.64
N ARG A 86 18.95 6.92 0.60
CA ARG A 86 18.07 8.10 0.63
C ARG A 86 16.81 7.82 1.45
N PHE A 87 16.10 8.88 1.82
CA PHE A 87 14.74 8.79 2.34
C PHE A 87 13.77 8.97 1.18
N ALA A 88 12.71 8.15 1.10
CA ALA A 88 11.67 8.26 0.07
C ALA A 88 10.28 7.88 0.61
N GLU A 89 9.23 8.53 0.11
CA GLU A 89 7.82 8.21 0.47
C GLU A 89 7.33 6.85 -0.03
N GLY A 90 8.09 6.23 -0.93
CA GLY A 90 7.81 4.92 -1.49
C GLY A 90 8.88 4.52 -2.49
N VAL A 91 8.99 3.22 -2.75
CA VAL A 91 9.93 2.67 -3.72
C VAL A 91 9.26 1.70 -4.66
N ASP A 92 9.56 1.85 -5.94
CA ASP A 92 9.07 1.01 -7.02
C ASP A 92 10.24 0.67 -7.98
N ILE A 93 10.16 -0.48 -8.64
CA ILE A 93 11.14 -0.96 -9.62
C ILE A 93 10.34 -1.16 -10.89
N ARG A 94 10.63 -0.37 -11.91
CA ARG A 94 9.90 -0.41 -13.17
C ARG A 94 10.78 -0.88 -14.31
N PRO A 95 10.27 -1.67 -15.26
CA PRO A 95 11.02 -2.03 -16.45
C PRO A 95 11.45 -0.78 -17.22
N GLY A 96 12.73 -0.68 -17.56
CA GLY A 96 13.26 0.26 -18.55
C GLY A 96 13.62 -0.44 -19.86
N ALA A 97 14.17 0.31 -20.82
CA ALA A 97 14.52 -0.24 -22.14
C ALA A 97 15.58 -1.34 -22.07
N ASP A 98 16.64 -1.11 -21.28
CA ASP A 98 17.76 -2.04 -21.15
C ASP A 98 17.88 -2.65 -19.74
N ARG A 99 17.34 -1.95 -18.75
CA ARG A 99 17.50 -2.27 -17.32
C ARG A 99 16.34 -1.69 -16.52
N ASP A 100 16.14 -2.19 -15.32
CA ASP A 100 15.13 -1.66 -14.42
C ASP A 100 15.48 -0.23 -13.98
N VAL A 101 14.45 0.58 -13.79
CA VAL A 101 14.50 1.95 -13.28
C VAL A 101 14.00 1.94 -11.85
N LEU A 102 14.79 2.52 -10.95
CA LEU A 102 14.40 2.72 -9.56
C LEU A 102 13.53 3.97 -9.46
N VAL A 103 12.31 3.83 -8.94
CA VAL A 103 11.41 4.97 -8.71
C VAL A 103 11.30 5.23 -7.22
N LEU A 104 11.66 6.44 -6.80
CA LEU A 104 11.62 6.90 -5.41
C LEU A 104 10.63 8.06 -5.31
N GLY A 105 9.40 7.77 -4.88
CA GLY A 105 8.30 8.74 -4.88
C GLY A 105 8.01 9.28 -6.29
N HIS A 106 8.44 10.52 -6.56
CA HIS A 106 8.23 11.23 -7.84
C HIS A 106 9.48 11.29 -8.73
N GLU A 107 10.59 10.69 -8.30
CA GLU A 107 11.86 10.67 -9.04
C GLU A 107 12.11 9.28 -9.61
N ALA A 108 12.59 9.22 -10.87
CA ALA A 108 13.02 7.99 -11.51
C ALA A 108 14.54 8.03 -11.75
N LEU A 109 15.22 6.96 -11.39
CA LEU A 109 16.67 6.86 -11.36
C LEU A 109 17.15 5.65 -12.15
N ALA A 110 18.15 5.83 -13.01
CA ALA A 110 18.84 4.75 -13.71
C ALA A 110 20.33 4.74 -13.35
N TRP A 111 20.93 3.55 -13.34
CA TRP A 111 22.36 3.39 -13.14
C TRP A 111 23.14 3.76 -14.42
N ASP A 112 24.06 4.70 -14.33
CA ASP A 112 24.90 5.13 -15.47
C ASP A 112 26.23 4.35 -15.59
N GLY A 113 26.51 3.44 -14.64
CA GLY A 113 27.80 2.75 -14.51
C GLY A 113 28.57 3.13 -13.25
N ASN A 114 28.28 4.29 -12.66
CA ASN A 114 28.96 4.81 -11.48
C ASN A 114 28.00 5.36 -10.40
N LEU A 115 26.89 5.98 -10.80
CA LEU A 115 25.88 6.51 -9.89
C LEU A 115 24.46 6.43 -10.48
N PHE A 116 23.47 6.64 -9.61
CA PHE A 116 22.08 6.77 -10.04
C PHE A 116 21.80 8.19 -10.52
N VAL A 117 21.45 8.33 -11.81
CA VAL A 117 21.10 9.60 -12.44
C VAL A 117 19.59 9.68 -12.68
N ALA A 118 19.04 10.89 -12.58
CA ALA A 118 17.64 11.14 -12.89
C ALA A 118 17.35 10.86 -14.37
N VAL A 119 16.27 10.14 -14.63
CA VAL A 119 15.76 9.81 -15.97
C VAL A 119 14.28 10.18 -16.07
N PRO A 120 13.72 10.30 -17.30
CA PRO A 120 12.28 10.44 -17.46
C PRO A 120 11.54 9.32 -16.74
N MET A 121 10.44 9.66 -16.04
CA MET A 121 9.59 8.69 -15.37
C MET A 121 9.06 7.67 -16.38
N PRO A 122 9.37 6.37 -16.24
CA PRO A 122 8.80 5.37 -17.12
C PRO A 122 7.28 5.34 -16.92
N PRO A 123 6.51 5.03 -17.99
CA PRO A 123 5.07 4.94 -17.87
C PRO A 123 4.72 4.01 -16.72
N ALA A 124 3.71 4.37 -15.94
CA ALA A 124 3.20 3.46 -14.93
C ALA A 124 2.93 2.10 -15.60
N PRO A 125 3.27 0.98 -14.94
CA PRO A 125 2.98 -0.33 -15.51
C PRO A 125 1.51 -0.32 -15.92
N ALA A 126 1.25 -0.68 -17.19
CA ALA A 126 -0.11 -0.82 -17.65
C ALA A 126 -0.78 -1.79 -16.68
N VAL A 127 -1.69 -1.27 -15.85
CA VAL A 127 -2.47 -2.11 -14.96
C VAL A 127 -3.28 -2.94 -15.92
N ALA A 128 -2.86 -4.20 -16.12
CA ALA A 128 -3.60 -5.13 -16.94
C ALA A 128 -5.03 -5.05 -16.43
N ALA A 129 -5.96 -4.65 -17.31
CA ALA A 129 -7.35 -4.47 -16.93
C ALA A 129 -7.76 -5.76 -16.23
N ILE A 130 -7.92 -5.68 -14.91
CA ILE A 130 -8.36 -6.82 -14.14
C ILE A 130 -9.75 -7.08 -14.71
N PRO A 131 -10.01 -8.25 -15.34
CA PRO A 131 -11.29 -8.50 -15.97
C PRO A 131 -12.35 -8.18 -14.92
N ALA A 132 -13.26 -7.26 -15.27
CA ALA A 132 -14.27 -6.76 -14.35
C ALA A 132 -14.87 -7.97 -13.65
N ALA A 133 -14.55 -8.13 -12.36
CA ALA A 133 -15.00 -9.29 -11.64
C ALA A 133 -16.53 -9.28 -11.76
N THR A 134 -17.12 -10.34 -12.31
CA THR A 134 -18.54 -10.67 -12.13
C THR A 134 -18.79 -11.10 -10.68
N GLY A 135 -18.19 -10.34 -9.76
CA GLY A 135 -18.06 -10.59 -8.34
C GLY A 135 -19.22 -9.98 -7.56
N PRO A 136 -19.41 -10.44 -6.32
CA PRO A 136 -20.68 -10.41 -5.62
C PRO A 136 -21.20 -9.01 -5.34
N ALA A 137 -22.52 -8.96 -5.19
CA ALA A 137 -23.25 -7.80 -4.71
C ALA A 137 -22.82 -7.42 -3.28
N TRP A 138 -22.82 -6.12 -2.98
CA TRP A 138 -22.83 -5.63 -1.62
C TRP A 138 -24.00 -6.27 -0.85
N ARG A 139 -23.74 -6.67 0.40
CA ARG A 139 -24.74 -7.31 1.26
C ARG A 139 -24.78 -6.62 2.61
N LEU A 140 -25.98 -6.57 3.18
CA LEU A 140 -26.14 -6.28 4.61
C LEU A 140 -25.87 -7.58 5.35
N GLU A 141 -24.71 -7.69 6.01
CA GLU A 141 -24.38 -8.93 6.75
C GLU A 141 -25.17 -9.03 8.06
N THR A 142 -25.27 -7.92 8.80
CA THR A 142 -26.05 -7.81 10.04
C THR A 142 -26.31 -6.33 10.32
N ALA A 143 -27.53 -5.98 10.71
CA ALA A 143 -27.91 -4.57 10.90
C ALA A 143 -27.03 -3.89 11.97
N PRO A 144 -26.51 -2.66 11.76
CA PRO A 144 -26.60 -1.81 10.56
C PRO A 144 -25.27 -1.68 9.79
N ARG A 145 -24.61 -2.80 9.45
CA ARG A 145 -23.37 -2.78 8.66
C ARG A 145 -23.62 -3.21 7.21
N ALA A 146 -23.26 -2.35 6.25
CA ALA A 146 -23.14 -2.74 4.85
C ALA A 146 -21.73 -3.27 4.62
N LEU A 147 -21.63 -4.51 4.12
CA LEU A 147 -20.37 -5.12 3.75
C LEU A 147 -20.30 -5.24 2.23
N ALA A 148 -19.19 -4.76 1.65
CA ALA A 148 -18.75 -5.20 0.34
C ALA A 148 -18.17 -6.61 0.49
N ALA A 149 -19.02 -7.63 0.31
CA ALA A 149 -18.61 -9.02 0.36
C ALA A 149 -18.07 -9.45 -1.01
N SER A 150 -16.89 -8.95 -1.38
CA SER A 150 -16.17 -9.46 -2.54
C SER A 150 -15.25 -10.61 -2.12
N PRO A 151 -14.94 -11.59 -2.99
CA PRO A 151 -13.70 -12.34 -2.89
C PRO A 151 -12.55 -11.37 -2.61
N PRO A 152 -11.51 -11.78 -1.86
CA PRO A 152 -10.39 -10.91 -1.54
C PRO A 152 -9.89 -10.19 -2.80
N LEU A 153 -9.93 -8.85 -2.75
CA LEU A 153 -9.42 -7.99 -3.83
C LEU A 153 -7.97 -7.70 -3.51
N GLY A 154 -7.07 -8.51 -4.09
CA GLY A 154 -5.65 -8.47 -3.74
C GLY A 154 -5.46 -8.70 -2.24
N MET A 155 -4.99 -7.69 -1.53
CA MET A 155 -4.77 -7.71 -0.09
C MET A 155 -6.01 -7.34 0.73
N VAL A 156 -7.04 -6.74 0.13
CA VAL A 156 -8.27 -6.33 0.85
C VAL A 156 -9.20 -7.52 1.00
N ARG A 157 -9.37 -7.96 2.24
CA ARG A 157 -10.29 -9.04 2.62
C ARG A 157 -11.74 -8.58 2.62
N GLY A 158 -12.00 -7.31 2.97
CA GLY A 158 -13.34 -6.75 2.97
C GLY A 158 -13.36 -5.26 3.29
N LEU A 159 -14.42 -4.58 2.85
CA LEU A 159 -14.69 -3.18 3.10
C LEU A 159 -16.10 -3.02 3.66
N ASN A 160 -16.21 -2.45 4.86
CA ASN A 160 -17.45 -2.22 5.57
C ASN A 160 -17.76 -0.73 5.64
N LEU A 161 -19.04 -0.37 5.54
CA LEU A 161 -19.54 0.98 5.82
C LEU A 161 -20.72 0.89 6.79
N TYR A 162 -20.69 1.69 7.86
CA TYR A 162 -21.73 1.71 8.88
C TYR A 162 -21.75 3.03 9.65
N CYS A 163 -22.81 3.27 10.42
CA CYS A 163 -22.90 4.39 11.35
C CYS A 163 -22.42 3.96 12.75
N ASP A 164 -21.39 4.62 13.28
CA ASP A 164 -20.95 4.51 14.67
C ASP A 164 -21.59 5.61 15.53
N GLY A 165 -22.91 5.49 15.72
CA GLY A 165 -23.74 6.55 16.30
C GLY A 165 -24.43 7.43 15.24
N PRO A 166 -25.15 8.48 15.66
CA PRO A 166 -26.08 9.21 14.79
C PRO A 166 -25.43 10.14 13.77
N LEU A 167 -24.13 10.46 13.89
CA LEU A 167 -23.46 11.44 13.02
C LEU A 167 -22.06 10.99 12.57
N ASN A 168 -21.72 9.72 12.78
CA ASN A 168 -20.36 9.23 12.53
C ASN A 168 -20.39 8.07 11.52
N PRO A 169 -20.38 8.35 10.20
CA PRO A 169 -20.20 7.32 9.20
C PRO A 169 -18.74 6.84 9.23
N VAL A 170 -18.56 5.53 9.36
CA VAL A 170 -17.25 4.87 9.45
C VAL A 170 -17.09 3.91 8.28
N ALA A 171 -15.91 3.94 7.66
CA ALA A 171 -15.44 2.91 6.75
C ALA A 171 -14.42 2.04 7.48
N GLU A 172 -14.53 0.73 7.36
CA GLU A 172 -13.59 -0.23 7.96
C GLU A 172 -13.06 -1.19 6.89
N ALA A 173 -11.74 -1.32 6.80
CA ALA A 173 -11.07 -2.22 5.88
C ALA A 173 -10.37 -3.34 6.65
N ALA A 174 -10.52 -4.57 6.18
CA ALA A 174 -9.79 -5.74 6.64
C ALA A 174 -8.84 -6.22 5.54
N PHE A 175 -7.67 -6.72 5.91
CA PHE A 175 -6.64 -7.17 4.97
C PHE A 175 -6.22 -8.62 5.23
N MET A 176 -5.71 -9.30 4.21
CA MET A 176 -5.25 -10.70 4.31
C MET A 176 -3.91 -10.86 5.04
N GLY A 177 -3.18 -9.77 5.29
CA GLY A 177 -1.85 -9.79 5.90
C GLY A 177 -1.60 -8.58 6.80
N PRO A 178 -0.43 -8.53 7.45
CA PRO A 178 -0.02 -7.39 8.26
C PRO A 178 0.08 -6.14 7.37
N MET A 179 -0.56 -5.05 7.81
CA MET A 179 -0.48 -3.75 7.15
C MET A 179 0.11 -2.71 8.11
N PRO A 180 0.73 -1.64 7.58
CA PRO A 180 1.22 -0.53 8.40
C PRO A 180 0.06 0.12 9.20
N PRO A 181 0.33 0.83 10.31
CA PRO A 181 -0.73 1.46 11.11
C PRO A 181 -1.56 2.52 10.40
N ARG A 182 -1.08 3.02 9.25
CA ARG A 182 -1.84 3.86 8.33
C ARG A 182 -1.80 3.25 6.94
N VAL A 183 -2.95 3.21 6.28
CA VAL A 183 -3.10 2.73 4.90
C VAL A 183 -3.94 3.73 4.13
N ASP A 184 -3.50 4.12 2.94
CA ASP A 184 -4.31 4.96 2.07
C ASP A 184 -5.04 4.08 1.05
N ILE A 185 -6.37 4.13 1.04
CA ILE A 185 -7.21 3.44 0.06
C ILE A 185 -7.67 4.47 -0.97
N THR A 186 -7.38 4.21 -2.23
CA THR A 186 -7.90 4.98 -3.37
C THR A 186 -9.05 4.23 -4.00
N LEU A 187 -10.16 4.93 -4.23
CA LEU A 187 -11.35 4.44 -4.92
C LEU A 187 -11.52 5.25 -6.21
N GLU A 188 -11.68 4.57 -7.35
CA GLU A 188 -11.88 5.21 -8.66
C GLU A 188 -13.12 4.66 -9.36
N ALA A 189 -14.01 5.54 -9.80
CA ALA A 189 -15.20 5.17 -10.57
C ALA A 189 -15.68 6.34 -11.43
N GLY A 190 -16.07 6.08 -12.69
CA GLY A 190 -16.61 7.12 -13.58
C GLY A 190 -15.69 8.34 -13.77
N GLY A 191 -14.36 8.16 -13.71
CA GLY A 191 -13.37 9.24 -13.80
C GLY A 191 -13.18 10.05 -12.51
N GLN A 192 -13.93 9.75 -11.44
CA GLN A 192 -13.69 10.31 -10.11
C GLN A 192 -12.67 9.45 -9.37
N ARG A 193 -11.71 10.09 -8.71
CA ARG A 193 -10.70 9.46 -7.85
C ARG A 193 -10.78 10.04 -6.46
N LEU A 194 -10.86 9.18 -5.45
CA LEU A 194 -10.93 9.58 -4.05
C LEU A 194 -9.94 8.77 -3.23
N GLN A 195 -9.13 9.46 -2.42
CA GLN A 195 -8.16 8.83 -1.53
C GLN A 195 -8.57 9.05 -0.07
N VAL A 196 -8.58 7.98 0.70
CA VAL A 196 -8.99 7.99 2.11
C VAL A 196 -7.91 7.33 2.94
N SER A 197 -7.47 7.99 4.00
CA SER A 197 -6.52 7.41 4.96
C SER A 197 -7.26 6.62 6.03
N PHE A 198 -6.95 5.33 6.12
CA PHE A 198 -7.41 4.43 7.16
C PHE A 198 -6.33 4.27 8.22
N LEU A 199 -6.71 4.38 9.49
CA LEU A 199 -5.84 4.18 10.64
C LEU A 199 -6.18 2.88 11.34
N ARG A 200 -5.17 2.17 11.80
CA ARG A 200 -5.35 0.93 12.55
C ARG A 200 -6.08 1.24 13.85
N HIS A 201 -7.24 0.61 14.05
CA HIS A 201 -8.08 0.88 15.22
C HIS A 201 -7.43 0.36 16.51
N SER A 202 -6.83 -0.83 16.46
CA SER A 202 -6.20 -1.50 17.59
C SER A 202 -4.98 -2.32 17.14
N PRO A 203 -3.91 -2.41 17.95
CA PRO A 203 -2.75 -3.26 17.65
C PRO A 203 -3.07 -4.77 17.68
N LEU A 204 -4.21 -5.18 18.25
CA LEU A 204 -4.64 -6.57 18.32
C LEU A 204 -5.58 -6.96 17.17
N GLU A 205 -6.19 -5.98 16.52
CA GLU A 205 -7.16 -6.21 15.45
C GLU A 205 -6.51 -5.95 14.08
N ALA A 206 -6.93 -6.73 13.09
CA ALA A 206 -6.58 -6.53 11.68
C ALA A 206 -7.65 -5.67 10.99
N LEU A 207 -8.00 -4.55 11.63
CA LEU A 207 -9.03 -3.61 11.18
C LEU A 207 -8.45 -2.21 11.14
N TRP A 208 -8.65 -1.55 10.00
CA TRP A 208 -8.32 -0.16 9.79
C TRP A 208 -9.61 0.62 9.57
N ARG A 209 -9.72 1.79 10.18
CA ARG A 209 -10.90 2.65 10.13
C ARG A 209 -10.58 4.01 9.55
N ALA A 210 -11.51 4.54 8.77
CA ALA A 210 -11.52 5.92 8.33
C ALA A 210 -12.83 6.56 8.77
N ASP A 211 -12.74 7.80 9.27
CA ASP A 211 -13.90 8.66 9.47
C ASP A 211 -14.34 9.19 8.10
N VAL A 212 -15.58 8.87 7.73
CA VAL A 212 -16.17 9.26 6.43
C VAL A 212 -16.89 10.61 6.55
N HIS A 213 -17.03 11.18 7.75
CA HIS A 213 -17.64 12.49 7.95
C HIS A 213 -16.86 13.59 7.22
N GLY A 214 -15.53 13.49 7.20
CA GLY A 214 -14.65 14.41 6.46
C GLY A 214 -14.57 14.14 4.96
N ALA A 215 -15.16 13.04 4.47
CA ALA A 215 -15.10 12.61 3.08
C ALA A 215 -16.43 11.98 2.63
N PRO A 216 -17.56 12.71 2.67
CA PRO A 216 -18.87 12.18 2.25
C PRO A 216 -18.89 11.71 0.79
N GLU A 217 -17.92 12.15 -0.01
CA GLU A 217 -17.67 11.71 -1.39
C GLU A 217 -17.44 10.20 -1.47
N VAL A 218 -16.89 9.56 -0.43
CA VAL A 218 -16.69 8.09 -0.40
C VAL A 218 -18.03 7.39 -0.54
N ALA A 219 -18.95 7.73 0.35
CA ALA A 219 -20.24 7.09 0.38
C ALA A 219 -21.08 7.46 -0.86
N ARG A 220 -20.93 8.69 -1.40
CA ARG A 220 -21.58 9.09 -2.64
C ARG A 220 -21.04 8.35 -3.86
N LEU A 221 -19.73 8.21 -3.97
CA LEU A 221 -19.06 7.45 -5.04
C LEU A 221 -19.56 6.00 -5.00
N LEU A 222 -19.51 5.35 -3.84
CA LEU A 222 -19.95 3.98 -3.68
C LEU A 222 -21.48 3.80 -3.87
N ALA A 223 -22.29 4.80 -3.53
CA ALA A 223 -23.74 4.70 -3.74
C ALA A 223 -24.16 4.91 -5.21
N HIS A 224 -23.38 5.63 -6.01
CA HIS A 224 -23.79 6.07 -7.36
C HIS A 224 -22.85 5.63 -8.49
N ALA A 225 -21.79 4.87 -8.19
CA ALA A 225 -20.78 4.54 -9.20
C ALA A 225 -21.39 3.90 -10.46
N GLY A 226 -22.49 3.15 -10.35
CA GLY A 226 -23.19 2.48 -11.46
C GLY A 226 -22.32 1.49 -12.25
N THR A 227 -21.04 1.43 -11.94
CA THR A 227 -19.91 0.77 -12.59
C THR A 227 -18.99 0.26 -11.49
N PRO A 228 -18.19 -0.79 -11.73
CA PRO A 228 -17.23 -1.27 -10.74
C PRO A 228 -16.32 -0.15 -10.22
N VAL A 229 -16.03 -0.16 -8.92
CA VAL A 229 -15.15 0.84 -8.29
C VAL A 229 -13.76 0.21 -8.17
N GLU A 230 -12.80 0.72 -8.92
CA GLU A 230 -11.40 0.30 -8.81
C GLU A 230 -10.85 0.69 -7.45
N LEU A 231 -10.12 -0.24 -6.83
CA LEU A 231 -9.54 -0.06 -5.51
C LEU A 231 -8.02 -0.18 -5.60
N ALA A 232 -7.31 0.78 -5.02
CA ALA A 232 -5.87 0.70 -4.81
C ALA A 232 -5.52 0.95 -3.34
N VAL A 233 -4.48 0.27 -2.85
CA VAL A 233 -3.97 0.38 -1.48
C VAL A 233 -2.54 0.87 -1.53
N ASN A 234 -2.27 2.02 -0.93
CA ASN A 234 -0.97 2.72 -1.00
C ASN A 234 -0.49 2.87 -2.46
N GLY A 235 -1.40 3.19 -3.38
CA GLY A 235 -1.11 3.32 -4.81
C GLY A 235 -1.04 2.00 -5.59
N MET A 236 -1.06 0.85 -4.93
CA MET A 236 -1.02 -0.46 -5.59
C MET A 236 -2.44 -0.94 -5.93
N PRO A 237 -2.77 -1.22 -7.21
CA PRO A 237 -4.08 -1.74 -7.61
C PRO A 237 -4.39 -3.06 -6.91
N GLN A 238 -5.63 -3.19 -6.41
CA GLN A 238 -6.13 -4.38 -5.71
C GLN A 238 -7.24 -5.10 -6.49
N GLY A 239 -7.86 -4.43 -7.47
CA GLY A 239 -9.01 -4.92 -8.23
C GLY A 239 -10.23 -4.02 -8.08
N ALA A 240 -11.33 -4.44 -8.69
CA ALA A 240 -12.58 -3.68 -8.71
C ALA A 240 -13.62 -4.26 -7.74
N LEU A 241 -14.26 -3.37 -6.97
CA LEU A 241 -15.45 -3.69 -6.18
C LEU A 241 -16.67 -3.78 -7.10
N GLY A 242 -17.37 -4.90 -7.06
CA GLY A 242 -18.68 -5.05 -7.72
C GLY A 242 -19.71 -4.15 -7.05
N MET A 243 -20.56 -3.48 -7.83
CA MET A 243 -21.54 -2.50 -7.33
C MET A 243 -22.98 -3.00 -7.29
N GLY A 244 -23.23 -4.28 -7.58
CA GLY A 244 -24.55 -4.87 -7.46
C GLY A 244 -25.10 -4.68 -6.02
N GLY A 245 -26.29 -4.11 -5.86
CA GLY A 245 -26.92 -3.89 -4.55
C GLY A 245 -26.25 -2.85 -3.63
N ALA A 246 -25.17 -2.19 -4.07
CA ALA A 246 -24.41 -1.23 -3.25
C ALA A 246 -25.28 -0.08 -2.76
N GLU A 247 -26.03 0.54 -3.67
CA GLU A 247 -26.90 1.68 -3.39
C GLU A 247 -27.91 1.37 -2.28
N ALA A 248 -28.61 0.24 -2.39
CA ALA A 248 -29.60 -0.19 -1.40
C ALA A 248 -28.95 -0.50 -0.04
N ALA A 249 -27.85 -1.27 -0.04
CA ALA A 249 -27.14 -1.64 1.19
C ALA A 249 -26.57 -0.40 1.91
N LEU A 250 -25.95 0.52 1.17
CA LEU A 250 -25.35 1.73 1.71
C LEU A 250 -26.39 2.71 2.22
N ARG A 251 -27.51 2.93 1.50
CA ARG A 251 -28.61 3.76 2.01
C ARG A 251 -29.17 3.20 3.32
N GLN A 252 -29.31 1.88 3.43
CA GLN A 252 -29.79 1.26 4.65
C GLN A 252 -28.79 1.35 5.81
N ALA A 253 -27.50 1.11 5.56
CA ALA A 253 -26.47 1.15 6.61
C ALA A 253 -26.14 2.57 7.07
N LEU A 254 -26.09 3.53 6.14
CA LEU A 254 -25.65 4.90 6.40
C LEU A 254 -26.78 5.90 6.60
N GLY A 255 -28.03 5.56 6.26
CA GLY A 255 -29.16 6.50 6.26
C GLY A 255 -29.46 7.16 7.61
N ARG A 256 -28.95 6.62 8.73
CA ARG A 256 -29.06 7.21 10.06
C ARG A 256 -28.08 8.37 10.32
N CYS A 257 -26.90 8.33 9.70
CA CYS A 257 -25.82 9.28 9.97
C CYS A 257 -25.39 10.09 8.74
N LEU A 258 -25.77 9.67 7.54
CA LEU A 258 -25.41 10.34 6.30
C LEU A 258 -26.60 10.34 5.33
N ARG A 259 -27.02 11.53 4.92
CA ARG A 259 -28.02 11.70 3.87
C ARG A 259 -27.36 11.59 2.50
N LEU A 260 -27.45 10.41 1.89
CA LEU A 260 -27.10 10.17 0.50
C LEU A 260 -28.22 10.77 -0.37
N ARG A 261 -27.95 11.93 -0.98
CA ARG A 261 -28.80 12.52 -2.02
C ARG A 261 -28.27 12.14 -3.38
#